data_AF-A0A7L0KL86-F1
#
_entry.id   AF-A0A7L0KL86-F1
#
_cell.length_a   1.000
_cell.length_b   1.000
_cell.length_c   1.000
_cell.angle_alpha   90.00
_cell.angle_beta   90.00
_cell.angle_gamma   90.00
#
_symmetry.space_group_name_H-M   'P 1'
#
loop_
_entity.id
_entity.type
_entity.pdbx_description
1 polymer ?
#
loop_
_entity_poly.entity_id
_entity_poly.type
_entity_poly.pdbx_seq_one_letter_code
_entity_poly.pdbx_strand_id
1 'polypeptide(L)'
;DLVNKVFVFPQETKDSYTDLARPHSLFSYATKAQDNEILLFKPKSSEYHFYVGGKFVTFRVPEGITMSEHACASWESAIGIAEFWLNGKPWPCKGLQKDYVVGAEAVIVLGQEQDISEGGFDALQSFMGETSDVYVWDRGLPTSEVQGATRNNPTATPTFGWRNFPYKTKGKVYLRF
;
A
#
# COMPACT_ATOMS: atom_id res chain seq x y z
N ASP A 1 8.72 -8.54 13.15
CA ASP A 1 7.50 -8.02 13.78
C ASP A 1 7.02 -6.79 13.00
N LEU A 2 5.72 -6.68 12.68
CA LEU A 2 5.12 -5.53 12.00
C LEU A 2 4.07 -4.79 12.86
N VAL A 3 4.25 -4.83 14.18
CA VAL A 3 3.54 -3.91 15.09
C VAL A 3 3.84 -2.45 14.71
N ASN A 4 2.78 -1.63 14.60
CA ASN A 4 2.81 -0.18 14.35
C ASN A 4 3.33 0.28 12.98
N LYS A 5 3.20 -0.53 11.91
CA LYS A 5 3.75 -0.17 10.60
C LYS A 5 2.95 0.84 9.81
N VAL A 6 3.69 1.67 9.08
CA VAL A 6 3.17 2.61 8.09
C VAL A 6 3.66 2.18 6.72
N PHE A 7 2.73 2.12 5.78
CA PHE A 7 2.99 1.86 4.38
C PHE A 7 2.77 3.15 3.60
N VAL A 8 3.83 3.68 3.00
CA VAL A 8 3.70 4.80 2.07
C VAL A 8 3.87 4.26 0.66
N PHE A 9 2.81 4.37 -0.12
CA PHE A 9 2.83 4.06 -1.54
C PHE A 9 2.67 5.34 -2.35
N PRO A 10 3.75 5.77 -2.99
CA PRO A 10 3.65 6.66 -4.11
C PRO A 10 3.11 5.85 -5.28
N GLN A 11 1.95 6.25 -5.74
CA GLN A 11 1.68 6.19 -7.15
C GLN A 11 1.93 7.61 -7.68
N GLU A 12 3.19 7.89 -8.00
CA GLU A 12 3.49 9.04 -8.86
C GLU A 12 3.12 8.66 -10.30
N THR A 13 2.00 9.17 -10.79
CA THR A 13 1.73 9.29 -12.22
C THR A 13 1.89 10.76 -12.58
N LYS A 14 3.14 11.18 -12.78
CA LYS A 14 3.41 12.43 -13.47
C LYS A 14 3.01 12.20 -14.94
N ASP A 15 1.81 12.65 -15.27
CA ASP A 15 1.03 12.33 -16.47
C ASP A 15 0.40 10.92 -16.43
N SER A 16 -0.87 10.81 -16.81
CA SER A 16 -1.76 9.67 -16.51
C SER A 16 -1.27 8.33 -17.06
N TYR A 17 -1.17 7.25 -16.26
CA TYR A 17 -0.95 5.90 -16.84
C TYR A 17 -1.62 4.72 -16.12
N THR A 18 -2.65 4.95 -15.31
CA THR A 18 -3.63 3.88 -15.04
C THR A 18 -5.03 4.43 -15.28
N ASP A 19 -5.68 3.98 -16.34
CA ASP A 19 -7.08 4.27 -16.69
C ASP A 19 -8.02 3.18 -16.13
N LEU A 20 -7.52 2.41 -15.17
CA LEU A 20 -8.22 1.25 -14.65
C LEU A 20 -9.41 1.66 -13.80
N ALA A 21 -10.60 1.45 -14.37
CA ALA A 21 -11.85 1.47 -13.62
C ALA A 21 -12.10 0.15 -12.84
N ARG A 22 -11.28 -0.88 -13.09
CA ARG A 22 -11.41 -2.21 -12.46
C ARG A 22 -10.64 -2.31 -11.14
N PRO A 23 -10.99 -3.28 -10.28
CA PRO A 23 -10.24 -3.56 -9.07
C PRO A 23 -8.76 -3.85 -9.31
N HIS A 24 -7.86 -3.35 -8.45
CA HIS A 24 -6.45 -3.69 -8.53
C HIS A 24 -5.71 -3.55 -7.19
N SER A 25 -4.68 -4.37 -7.00
CA SER A 25 -3.77 -4.29 -5.85
C SER A 25 -2.69 -3.23 -6.06
N LEU A 26 -2.52 -2.34 -5.08
CA LEU A 26 -1.41 -1.39 -5.03
C LEU A 26 -0.21 -1.99 -4.27
N PHE A 27 -0.49 -2.82 -3.28
CA PHE A 27 0.52 -3.52 -2.48
C PHE A 27 -0.08 -4.76 -1.83
N SER A 28 0.58 -5.90 -1.98
CA SER A 28 0.18 -7.15 -1.33
C SER A 28 1.34 -7.69 -0.49
N TYR A 29 1.08 -7.90 0.81
CA TYR A 29 1.95 -8.55 1.78
C TYR A 29 1.23 -9.80 2.27
N ALA A 30 1.77 -10.97 1.96
CA ALA A 30 1.15 -12.26 2.27
C ALA A 30 2.09 -13.15 3.07
N THR A 31 1.56 -13.76 4.13
CA THR A 31 2.26 -14.81 4.88
C THR A 31 1.78 -16.19 4.40
N LYS A 32 2.40 -17.26 4.88
CA LYS A 32 1.89 -18.62 4.63
C LYS A 32 0.49 -18.87 5.23
N ALA A 33 0.10 -18.12 6.26
CA ALA A 33 -1.14 -18.32 7.00
C ALA A 33 -2.27 -17.37 6.58
N GLN A 34 -1.93 -16.25 5.96
CA GLN A 34 -2.86 -15.18 5.61
C GLN A 34 -2.36 -14.48 4.35
N ASP A 35 -3.15 -14.61 3.28
CA ASP A 35 -2.98 -14.03 1.96
C ASP A 35 -3.12 -12.50 1.99
N ASN A 36 -4.12 -12.02 2.72
CA ASN A 36 -4.44 -10.62 2.93
C ASN A 36 -3.91 -10.08 4.26
N GLU A 37 -2.66 -10.39 4.55
CA GLU A 37 -2.03 -10.04 5.82
C GLU A 37 -1.86 -8.52 5.94
N ILE A 38 -1.33 -7.88 4.89
CA ILE A 38 -1.47 -6.44 4.66
C ILE A 38 -1.69 -6.20 3.17
N LEU A 39 -2.83 -5.64 2.80
CA LEU A 39 -3.17 -5.33 1.42
C LEU A 39 -3.70 -3.90 1.32
N LEU A 40 -3.14 -3.11 0.40
CA LEU A 40 -3.77 -1.89 -0.07
C LEU A 40 -4.36 -2.14 -1.46
N PHE A 41 -5.68 -2.13 -1.54
CA PHE A 41 -6.43 -2.51 -2.73
C PHE A 41 -7.37 -1.40 -3.15
N LYS A 42 -7.48 -1.17 -4.45
CA LYS A 42 -8.38 -0.18 -5.04
C LYS A 42 -9.50 -0.91 -5.77
N PRO A 43 -10.65 -1.18 -5.11
CA PRO A 43 -11.76 -1.89 -5.75
C PRO A 43 -12.41 -1.10 -6.90
N LYS A 44 -12.35 0.23 -6.84
CA LYS A 44 -12.81 1.17 -7.87
C LYS A 44 -12.15 2.53 -7.65
N SER A 45 -12.30 3.45 -8.59
CA SER A 45 -11.66 4.78 -8.57
C SER A 45 -11.86 5.57 -7.28
N SER A 46 -13.04 5.48 -6.66
CA SER A 46 -13.44 6.24 -5.47
C SER A 46 -13.25 5.53 -4.13
N GLU A 47 -12.63 4.36 -4.10
CA GLU A 47 -12.49 3.58 -2.88
C GLU A 47 -11.11 2.96 -2.74
N TYR A 48 -10.60 2.96 -1.51
CA TYR A 48 -9.40 2.24 -1.11
C TYR A 48 -9.76 1.31 0.05
N HIS A 49 -9.38 0.05 -0.08
CA HIS A 49 -9.46 -0.94 0.98
C HIS A 49 -8.07 -1.13 1.58
N PHE A 50 -7.98 -0.98 2.90
CA PHE A 50 -6.77 -1.29 3.63
C PHE A 50 -7.04 -2.49 4.54
N TYR A 51 -6.34 -3.59 4.26
CA TYR A 51 -6.43 -4.85 4.96
C TYR A 51 -5.33 -4.99 5.99
N VAL A 52 -5.68 -5.57 7.14
CA VAL A 52 -4.77 -6.13 8.14
C VAL A 52 -5.35 -7.47 8.58
N GLY A 53 -4.56 -8.54 8.56
CA GLY A 53 -4.98 -9.86 9.02
C GLY A 53 -6.29 -10.36 8.40
N GLY A 54 -6.48 -10.16 7.09
CA GLY A 54 -7.67 -10.58 6.35
C GLY A 54 -8.96 -9.78 6.63
N LYS A 55 -8.90 -8.70 7.42
CA LYS A 55 -10.01 -7.76 7.64
C LYS A 55 -9.65 -6.41 7.06
N PHE A 56 -10.63 -5.66 6.58
CA PHE A 56 -10.36 -4.36 5.95
C PHE A 56 -11.31 -3.27 6.39
N VAL A 57 -10.85 -2.04 6.16
CA VAL A 57 -11.67 -0.82 6.20
C VAL A 57 -11.67 -0.15 4.84
N THR A 58 -12.78 0.53 4.51
CA THR A 58 -12.94 1.29 3.26
C THR A 58 -12.74 2.79 3.51
N PHE A 59 -11.80 3.40 2.80
CA PHE A 59 -11.66 4.85 2.66
C PHE A 59 -12.30 5.28 1.34
N ARG A 60 -13.32 6.15 1.43
CA ARG A 60 -14.04 6.67 0.25
C ARG A 60 -13.50 8.03 -0.10
N VAL A 61 -13.11 8.22 -1.36
CA VAL A 61 -12.57 9.46 -1.88
C VAL A 61 -13.46 9.99 -3.01
N PRO A 62 -13.60 11.32 -3.18
CA PRO A 62 -14.32 11.90 -4.31
C PRO A 62 -13.80 11.37 -5.64
N GLU A 63 -14.72 11.07 -6.55
CA GLU A 63 -14.33 10.82 -7.93
C GLU A 63 -13.77 12.11 -8.52
N GLY A 64 -12.57 12.02 -9.06
CA GLY A 64 -11.89 13.14 -9.70
C GLY A 64 -10.86 12.62 -10.69
N ILE A 65 -10.62 13.41 -11.73
CA ILE A 65 -9.52 13.14 -12.66
C ILE A 65 -8.25 13.64 -11.98
N THR A 66 -7.61 12.77 -11.20
CA THR A 66 -6.28 13.06 -10.66
C THR A 66 -5.24 12.48 -11.58
N MET A 67 -4.33 13.32 -12.07
CA MET A 67 -3.21 12.86 -12.91
C MET A 67 -2.28 11.93 -12.14
N SER A 68 -2.18 12.10 -10.80
CA SER A 68 -1.34 11.33 -9.85
C SER A 68 -2.02 11.11 -8.51
N GLU A 69 -1.81 9.92 -7.91
CA GLU A 69 -2.34 9.56 -6.59
C GLU A 69 -1.27 8.97 -5.69
N HIS A 70 -0.90 9.66 -4.62
CA HIS A 70 -0.05 9.11 -3.59
C HIS A 70 -0.90 8.58 -2.43
N ALA A 71 -0.94 7.27 -2.26
CA ALA A 71 -1.76 6.59 -1.25
C ALA A 71 -0.89 6.07 -0.10
N CYS A 72 -1.13 6.57 1.10
CA CYS A 72 -0.49 6.04 2.32
C CYS A 72 -1.52 5.39 3.19
N ALA A 73 -1.15 4.30 3.85
CA ALA A 73 -1.93 3.72 4.92
C ALA A 73 -1.04 3.37 6.11
N SER A 74 -1.52 3.64 7.32
CA SER A 74 -0.88 3.21 8.57
C SER A 74 -1.83 2.36 9.37
N TRP A 75 -1.28 1.48 10.20
CA TRP A 75 -2.06 0.84 11.25
C TRP A 75 -1.22 0.64 12.51
N GLU A 76 -1.84 0.95 13.66
CA GLU A 76 -1.24 0.78 14.98
C GLU A 76 -1.93 -0.33 15.75
N SER A 77 -1.19 -1.40 16.06
CA SER A 77 -1.75 -2.61 16.70
C SER A 77 -2.36 -2.32 18.06
N ALA A 78 -1.65 -1.57 18.91
CA ALA A 78 -2.03 -1.33 20.31
C ALA A 78 -3.39 -0.63 20.47
N ILE A 79 -3.80 0.18 19.48
CA ILE A 79 -5.05 0.92 19.49
C ILE A 79 -6.01 0.50 18.38
N GLY A 80 -5.53 -0.29 17.41
CA GLY A 80 -6.29 -0.75 16.25
C GLY A 80 -6.76 0.39 15.36
N ILE A 81 -5.95 1.45 15.20
CA ILE A 81 -6.32 2.60 14.37
C ILE A 81 -5.61 2.48 13.04
N ALA A 82 -6.41 2.47 11.97
CA ALA A 82 -5.97 2.61 10.60
C ALA A 82 -6.13 4.07 10.14
N GLU A 83 -5.07 4.64 9.59
CA GLU A 83 -5.08 5.97 8.99
C GLU A 83 -4.77 5.87 7.50
N PHE A 84 -5.23 6.86 6.74
CA PHE A 84 -5.05 6.89 5.30
C PHE A 84 -4.79 8.32 4.84
N TRP A 85 -3.87 8.48 3.89
CA TRP A 85 -3.61 9.75 3.25
C TRP A 85 -3.70 9.57 1.74
N LEU A 86 -4.38 10.50 1.07
CA LEU A 86 -4.35 10.61 -0.38
C LEU A 86 -3.70 11.94 -0.73
N ASN A 87 -2.64 11.92 -1.55
CA ASN A 87 -1.89 13.11 -1.95
C ASN A 87 -1.41 13.94 -0.74
N GLY A 88 -0.96 13.26 0.32
CA GLY A 88 -0.49 13.88 1.56
C GLY A 88 -1.58 14.48 2.46
N LYS A 89 -2.87 14.36 2.07
CA LYS A 89 -4.01 14.82 2.86
C LYS A 89 -4.61 13.66 3.67
N PRO A 90 -4.76 13.80 5.00
CA PRO A 90 -5.35 12.76 5.83
C PRO A 90 -6.84 12.59 5.58
N TRP A 91 -7.30 11.34 5.70
CA TRP A 91 -8.69 10.92 5.73
C TRP A 91 -9.12 10.52 7.15
N PRO A 92 -10.43 10.47 7.46
CA PRO A 92 -10.89 10.03 8.78
C PRO A 92 -10.38 8.64 9.14
N CYS A 93 -9.71 8.54 10.29
CA CYS A 93 -9.18 7.29 10.82
C CYS A 93 -10.29 6.28 11.11
N LYS A 94 -9.95 4.98 11.10
CA LYS A 94 -10.91 3.88 11.28
C LYS A 94 -10.37 2.83 12.24
N GLY A 95 -11.26 2.14 12.94
CA GLY A 95 -10.90 0.98 13.75
C GLY A 95 -10.65 -0.26 12.88
N LEU A 96 -9.51 -0.94 13.08
CA LEU A 96 -9.14 -2.17 12.39
C LEU A 96 -8.20 -3.00 13.29
N GLN A 97 -8.56 -4.26 13.53
CA GLN A 97 -7.66 -5.30 14.09
C GLN A 97 -6.83 -4.84 15.29
N LYS A 98 -7.48 -4.32 16.34
CA LYS A 98 -6.78 -4.01 17.60
C LYS A 98 -6.12 -5.27 18.18
N ASP A 99 -4.90 -5.11 18.67
CA ASP A 99 -4.06 -6.14 19.30
C ASP A 99 -3.65 -7.29 18.34
N TYR A 100 -3.92 -7.15 17.04
CA TYR A 100 -3.47 -8.13 16.05
C TYR A 100 -1.94 -8.06 15.90
N VAL A 101 -1.31 -9.20 15.60
CA VAL A 101 0.13 -9.28 15.35
C VAL A 101 0.33 -9.76 13.94
N VAL A 102 0.97 -8.91 13.13
CA VAL A 102 1.26 -9.22 11.75
C VAL A 102 2.45 -10.18 11.67
N GLY A 103 2.27 -11.27 10.93
CA GLY A 103 3.29 -12.28 10.70
C GLY A 103 4.52 -11.71 9.99
N ALA A 104 5.71 -12.01 10.52
CA ALA A 104 6.97 -11.45 10.03
C ALA A 104 7.53 -12.16 8.77
N GLU A 105 7.20 -13.43 8.59
CA GLU A 105 7.63 -14.24 7.45
C GLU A 105 6.61 -14.09 6.31
N ALA A 106 6.88 -13.14 5.41
CA ALA A 106 5.97 -12.81 4.32
C ALA A 106 6.69 -12.45 3.04
N VAL A 107 5.90 -12.42 1.97
CA VAL A 107 6.31 -11.96 0.65
C VAL A 107 5.51 -10.73 0.27
N ILE A 108 6.24 -9.73 -0.20
CA ILE A 108 5.68 -8.52 -0.77
C ILE A 108 5.63 -8.67 -2.29
N VAL A 109 4.46 -8.44 -2.87
CA VAL A 109 4.22 -8.40 -4.30
C VAL A 109 3.62 -7.06 -4.67
N LEU A 110 4.20 -6.45 -5.70
CA LEU A 110 3.64 -5.28 -6.40
C LEU A 110 3.13 -5.76 -7.77
N GLY A 111 2.04 -5.15 -8.25
CA GLY A 111 1.46 -5.47 -9.55
C GLY A 111 0.38 -6.56 -9.53
N GLN A 112 0.32 -7.38 -8.47
CA GLN A 112 -0.65 -8.46 -8.31
C GLN A 112 -1.17 -8.53 -6.88
N GLU A 113 -2.37 -9.07 -6.71
CA GLU A 113 -2.96 -9.48 -5.43
C GLU A 113 -2.66 -10.97 -5.21
N GLN A 114 -2.21 -11.33 -4.00
CA GLN A 114 -1.88 -12.71 -3.62
C GLN A 114 -3.07 -13.37 -2.92
N ASP A 115 -3.71 -14.38 -3.54
CA ASP A 115 -4.67 -15.28 -2.84
C ASP A 115 -3.95 -16.41 -2.07
N ILE A 116 -2.66 -16.63 -2.34
CA ILE A 116 -1.74 -17.44 -1.55
C ILE A 116 -0.35 -16.80 -1.60
N SER A 117 0.49 -17.04 -0.59
CA SER A 117 1.87 -16.51 -0.60
C SER A 117 2.60 -16.88 -1.90
N GLU A 118 3.10 -15.87 -2.60
CA GLU A 118 3.74 -15.93 -3.93
C GLU A 118 2.89 -16.42 -5.11
N GLY A 119 1.56 -16.52 -4.99
CA GLY A 119 0.71 -17.07 -6.05
C GLY A 119 -0.77 -16.73 -5.92
N GLY A 120 -1.60 -17.50 -6.63
CA GLY A 120 -3.05 -17.27 -6.64
C GLY A 120 -3.49 -16.01 -7.38
N PHE A 121 -2.61 -15.40 -8.19
CA PHE A 121 -2.89 -14.13 -8.85
C PHE A 121 -4.10 -14.18 -9.78
N ASP A 122 -5.04 -13.25 -9.59
CA ASP A 122 -6.13 -12.98 -10.55
C ASP A 122 -5.75 -11.78 -11.45
N ALA A 123 -5.73 -12.01 -12.77
CA ALA A 123 -5.49 -10.97 -13.76
C ALA A 123 -6.48 -9.80 -13.66
N LEU A 124 -7.71 -10.04 -13.17
CA LEU A 124 -8.72 -9.01 -12.97
C LEU A 124 -8.38 -8.05 -11.82
N GLN A 125 -7.45 -8.43 -10.93
CA GLN A 125 -6.94 -7.65 -9.80
C GLN A 125 -5.52 -7.12 -10.03
N SER A 126 -4.96 -7.36 -11.22
CA SER A 126 -3.62 -6.87 -11.56
C SER A 126 -3.59 -5.35 -11.69
N PHE A 127 -2.51 -4.74 -11.20
CA PHE A 127 -2.22 -3.34 -11.48
C PHE A 127 -1.54 -3.21 -12.84
N MET A 128 -2.02 -2.26 -13.64
CA MET A 128 -1.37 -1.86 -14.89
C MET A 128 -1.14 -0.36 -14.85
N GLY A 129 0.13 0.04 -14.91
CA GLY A 129 0.55 1.42 -14.85
C GLY A 129 1.99 1.54 -14.35
N GLU A 130 2.32 2.71 -13.83
CA GLU A 130 3.63 3.02 -13.24
C GLU A 130 3.49 3.13 -11.72
N THR A 131 4.45 2.57 -10.98
CA THR A 131 4.57 2.69 -9.52
C THR A 131 6.00 3.05 -9.18
N SER A 132 6.18 3.93 -8.20
CA SER A 132 7.48 4.40 -7.74
C SER A 132 7.49 4.53 -6.23
N ASP A 133 8.68 4.74 -5.68
CA ASP A 133 8.87 5.28 -4.34
C ASP A 133 8.14 4.51 -3.20
N VAL A 134 7.92 3.20 -3.35
CA VAL A 134 7.31 2.39 -2.29
C VAL A 134 8.23 2.35 -1.06
N TYR A 135 7.69 2.76 0.09
CA TYR A 135 8.39 2.80 1.36
C TYR A 135 7.55 2.20 2.47
N VAL A 136 8.20 1.53 3.41
CA VAL A 136 7.55 0.99 4.61
C VAL A 136 8.40 1.22 5.83
N TRP A 137 7.75 1.58 6.92
CA TRP A 137 8.35 1.82 8.22
C TRP A 137 7.76 0.89 9.26
N ASP A 138 8.53 0.61 10.30
CA ASP A 138 8.15 -0.18 11.46
C ASP A 138 7.48 0.63 12.59
N ARG A 139 7.13 1.88 12.31
CA ARG A 139 6.50 2.80 13.26
C ARG A 139 5.50 3.73 12.57
N GLY A 140 4.55 4.22 13.37
CA GLY A 140 3.67 5.34 13.05
C GLY A 140 4.47 6.58 12.65
N LEU A 141 4.06 7.23 11.57
CA LEU A 141 4.64 8.48 11.08
C LEU A 141 3.64 9.62 11.34
N PRO A 142 4.07 10.75 11.93
CA PRO A 142 3.23 11.93 11.97
C PRO A 142 2.93 12.41 10.54
N THR A 143 1.81 13.12 10.35
CA THR A 143 1.37 13.59 9.02
C THR A 143 2.46 14.40 8.29
N SER A 144 3.32 15.14 8.99
CA SER A 144 4.45 15.86 8.40
C SER A 144 5.50 14.94 7.75
N GLU A 145 5.79 13.79 8.37
CA GLU A 145 6.72 12.79 7.81
C GLU A 145 6.10 12.08 6.61
N VAL A 146 4.79 11.79 6.66
CA VAL A 146 4.03 11.24 5.52
C VAL A 146 4.07 12.20 4.32
N GLN A 147 3.93 13.51 4.56
CA GLN A 147 4.06 14.53 3.51
C GLN A 147 5.49 14.63 2.94
N GLY A 148 6.51 14.42 3.78
CA GLY A 148 7.90 14.33 3.32
C GLY A 148 8.12 13.13 2.39
N ALA A 149 7.61 11.96 2.79
CA ALA A 149 7.64 10.74 1.97
C ALA A 149 6.88 10.94 0.64
N THR A 150 5.74 11.65 0.66
CA THR A 150 4.96 12.03 -0.54
C THR A 150 5.74 12.87 -1.54
N ARG A 151 6.81 13.55 -1.10
CA ARG A 151 7.68 14.36 -1.96
C ARG A 151 9.00 13.66 -2.27
N ASN A 152 9.04 12.33 -2.10
CA ASN A 152 10.25 11.51 -2.22
C ASN A 152 11.42 12.03 -1.37
N ASN A 153 11.10 12.58 -0.20
CA ASN A 153 12.06 13.10 0.76
C ASN A 153 11.71 12.64 2.19
N PRO A 154 11.70 11.31 2.45
CA PRO A 154 11.40 10.80 3.78
C PRO A 154 12.50 11.20 4.76
N THR A 155 12.11 11.84 5.86
CA THR A 155 13.03 12.19 6.96
C THR A 155 13.27 11.01 7.90
N ALA A 156 12.27 10.13 8.05
CA ALA A 156 12.42 8.87 8.77
C ALA A 156 13.03 7.80 7.87
N THR A 157 14.00 7.05 8.39
CA THR A 157 14.62 5.94 7.63
C THR A 157 13.60 4.80 7.46
N PRO A 158 13.27 4.40 6.23
CA PRO A 158 12.35 3.30 6.00
C PRO A 158 13.00 1.96 6.37
N THR A 159 12.20 1.04 6.91
CA THR A 159 12.60 -0.36 7.12
C THR A 159 12.94 -1.01 5.78
N PHE A 160 12.15 -0.70 4.75
CA PHE A 160 12.48 -0.98 3.37
C PHE A 160 11.95 0.12 2.47
N GLY A 161 12.75 0.50 1.46
CA GLY A 161 12.44 1.62 0.61
C GLY A 161 12.91 1.42 -0.81
N TRP A 162 12.22 2.06 -1.75
CA TRP A 162 12.43 1.96 -3.19
C TRP A 162 13.90 2.02 -3.64
N ARG A 163 14.69 2.89 -2.99
CA ARG A 163 16.10 3.11 -3.34
C ARG A 163 17.04 1.95 -2.98
N ASN A 164 16.68 1.12 -2.00
CA ASN A 164 17.54 0.08 -1.45
C ASN A 164 16.81 -1.28 -1.32
N PHE A 165 15.74 -1.50 -2.09
CA PHE A 165 14.94 -2.72 -1.98
C PHE A 165 15.57 -3.86 -2.80
N PRO A 166 15.92 -5.02 -2.18
CA PRO A 166 16.27 -6.20 -2.95
C PRO A 166 14.99 -6.75 -3.61
N TYR A 167 14.84 -6.51 -4.92
CA TYR A 167 13.68 -6.98 -5.68
C TYR A 167 14.05 -8.04 -6.71
N LYS A 168 13.03 -8.79 -7.13
CA LYS A 168 13.07 -9.65 -8.31
C LYS A 168 11.87 -9.33 -9.17
N THR A 169 12.11 -9.07 -10.45
CA THR A 169 11.04 -8.93 -11.44
C THR A 169 10.61 -10.30 -11.95
N LYS A 170 9.31 -10.47 -12.20
CA LYS A 170 8.74 -11.65 -12.87
C LYS A 170 7.69 -11.17 -13.88
N GLY A 171 7.72 -11.71 -15.09
CA GLY A 171 6.78 -11.32 -16.15
C GLY A 171 7.10 -9.96 -16.80
N LYS A 172 6.06 -9.27 -17.27
CA LYS A 172 6.17 -8.00 -18.02
C LYS A 172 6.28 -6.80 -17.09
N VAL A 173 7.43 -6.66 -16.45
CA VAL A 173 7.77 -5.52 -15.59
C VAL A 173 8.99 -4.82 -16.18
N TYR A 174 8.90 -3.51 -16.39
CA TYR A 174 9.96 -2.71 -16.99
C TYR A 174 10.40 -1.64 -16.01
N LEU A 175 11.71 -1.54 -15.78
CA LEU A 175 12.29 -0.48 -14.96
C LEU A 175 12.61 0.70 -15.85
N ARG A 176 12.18 1.89 -15.41
CA ARG A 176 12.45 3.16 -16.08
C ARG A 176 13.30 4.00 -15.12
N PHE A 177 14.45 4.46 -15.61
CA PHE A 177 15.41 5.27 -14.87
C PHE A 177 15.41 6.70 -15.40
#